data_AF-A0A7J5AHN9-F1
#
_entry.id   AF-A0A7J5AHN9-F1
#
_cell.length_a   1.000
_cell.length_b   1.000
_cell.length_c   1.000
_cell.angle_alpha   90.00
_cell.angle_beta   90.00
_cell.angle_gamma   90.00
#
_symmetry.space_group_name_H-M   'P 1'
#
loop_
_entity.id
_entity.type
_entity.pdbx_description
1 polymer ?
#
loop_
_entity_poly.entity_id
_entity_poly.type
_entity_poly.pdbx_seq_one_letter_code
_entity_poly.pdbx_strand_id
1 'polypeptide(L)'
;MDFFSKDCKDQIYIGKRVAFFTFLIGSIILLLYHITHYHGTIYFSLLFMVSAFFVNTFFAIQLLISYSNNKDYRKPILTALFLLFLNIPIGYLYIDLGFKIYNLISFSIV
;
A
#
# COMPACT_ATOMS: atom_id res chain seq x y z
N MET A 1 -13.09 7.04 22.36
CA MET A 1 -12.05 7.14 21.32
C MET A 1 -12.72 7.71 20.07
N ASP A 2 -12.83 9.03 20.00
CA ASP A 2 -13.19 9.78 18.78
C ASP A 2 -11.97 9.83 17.86
N PHE A 3 -11.59 8.66 17.30
CA PHE A 3 -10.58 8.59 16.23
C PHE A 3 -11.19 8.93 14.86
N PHE A 4 -12.43 9.41 14.83
CA PHE A 4 -13.00 10.09 13.69
C PHE A 4 -12.48 11.52 13.70
N SER A 5 -11.49 11.83 12.87
CA SER A 5 -11.13 13.22 12.66
C SER A 5 -12.40 13.94 12.17
N LYS A 6 -12.85 14.93 12.94
CA LYS A 6 -14.08 15.68 12.68
C LYS A 6 -14.09 16.36 11.32
N ASP A 7 -12.91 16.56 10.72
CA ASP A 7 -12.74 17.24 9.44
C ASP A 7 -12.40 16.30 8.28
N CYS A 8 -13.28 16.28 7.28
CA CYS A 8 -13.10 15.52 6.02
C CYS A 8 -11.80 15.91 5.27
N LYS A 9 -11.35 17.16 5.42
CA LYS A 9 -10.11 17.66 4.80
C LYS A 9 -8.88 16.97 5.37
N ASP A 10 -8.85 16.76 6.69
CA ASP A 10 -7.73 16.12 7.37
C ASP A 10 -7.64 14.63 7.02
N GLN A 11 -8.78 13.94 6.88
CA GLN A 11 -8.81 12.55 6.42
C GLN A 11 -8.22 12.40 5.01
N ILE A 12 -8.57 13.32 4.10
CA ILE A 12 -8.03 13.33 2.74
C ILE A 12 -6.52 13.61 2.75
N TYR A 13 -6.08 14.57 3.57
CA TYR A 13 -4.67 14.94 3.66
C TYR A 13 -3.82 13.80 4.24
N ILE A 14 -4.26 13.20 5.34
CA ILE A 14 -3.58 12.07 5.99
C ILE A 14 -3.61 10.85 5.06
N GLY A 15 -4.76 10.50 4.50
CA GLY A 15 -4.90 9.37 3.59
C GLY A 15 -3.98 9.48 2.37
N LYS A 16 -3.84 10.67 1.77
CA LYS A 16 -2.88 10.92 0.68
C LYS A 16 -1.43 10.75 1.12
N ARG A 17 -1.04 11.27 2.29
CA ARG A 17 0.34 11.10 2.79
C ARG A 17 0.64 9.64 3.08
N VAL A 18 -0.28 8.91 3.70
CA VAL A 18 -0.09 7.49 4.00
C VAL A 18 0.04 6.68 2.71
N ALA A 19 -0.83 6.92 1.72
CA ALA A 19 -0.72 6.29 0.40
C ALA A 19 0.63 6.58 -0.27
N PHE A 20 1.08 7.84 -0.21
CA PHE A 20 2.36 8.24 -0.79
C PHE A 20 3.56 7.60 -0.07
N PHE A 21 3.59 7.61 1.26
CA PHE A 21 4.68 7.00 2.01
C PHE A 21 4.72 5.48 1.87
N THR A 22 3.56 4.82 1.92
CA THR A 22 3.51 3.35 1.71
C THR A 22 3.93 2.96 0.29
N PHE A 23 3.54 3.74 -0.71
CA PHE A 23 4.00 3.59 -2.09
C PHE A 23 5.52 3.78 -2.21
N LEU A 24 6.05 4.86 -1.63
CA LEU A 24 7.45 5.23 -1.74
C LEU A 24 8.36 4.21 -1.04
N ILE A 25 8.00 3.80 0.19
CA ILE A 25 8.74 2.76 0.93
C ILE A 25 8.64 1.42 0.18
N GLY A 26 7.45 1.03 -0.28
CA GLY A 26 7.28 -0.19 -1.06
C GLY A 26 8.12 -0.20 -2.34
N SER A 27 8.22 0.94 -3.03
CA SER A 27 9.05 1.09 -4.23
C SER A 27 10.54 1.01 -3.91
N ILE A 28 11.00 1.62 -2.82
CA ILE A 28 12.40 1.56 -2.37
C ILE A 28 12.79 0.12 -2.03
N ILE A 29 11.94 -0.61 -1.33
CA ILE A 29 12.21 -2.01 -0.99
C ILE A 29 12.33 -2.86 -2.27
N LEU A 30 11.52 -2.57 -3.30
CA LEU A 30 11.52 -3.33 -4.55
C LEU A 30 12.78 -3.03 -5.35
N LEU A 31 13.17 -1.75 -5.40
CA LEU A 31 14.42 -1.29 -6.01
C LEU A 31 15.64 -1.90 -5.30
N LEU A 32 15.66 -1.91 -3.97
CA LEU A 32 16.71 -2.54 -3.16
C LEU A 32 16.83 -4.03 -3.46
N TYR A 33 15.71 -4.74 -3.58
CA TYR A 33 15.72 -6.14 -4.00
C TYR A 33 16.30 -6.29 -5.41
N HIS A 34 15.90 -5.44 -6.35
CA HIS A 34 16.39 -5.51 -7.74
C HIS A 34 17.91 -5.29 -7.86
N ILE A 35 18.49 -4.42 -7.04
CA ILE A 35 19.93 -4.12 -7.07
C ILE A 35 20.74 -5.17 -6.31
N THR A 36 20.25 -5.59 -5.13
CA THR A 36 21.05 -6.39 -4.20
C THR A 36 20.88 -7.90 -4.44
N HIS A 37 19.77 -8.31 -5.08
CA HIS A 37 19.33 -9.71 -5.20
C HIS A 37 19.31 -10.49 -3.87
N TYR A 38 19.34 -9.78 -2.74
CA TYR A 38 19.42 -10.38 -1.42
C TYR A 38 18.07 -10.99 -1.04
N HIS A 39 18.07 -12.30 -0.77
CA HIS A 39 16.84 -13.04 -0.47
C HIS A 39 16.18 -12.60 0.85
N GLY A 40 16.94 -12.06 1.82
CA GLY A 40 16.37 -11.57 3.08
C GLY A 40 15.44 -10.36 2.89
N THR A 41 15.64 -9.57 1.84
CA THR A 41 14.80 -8.41 1.49
C THR A 41 13.37 -8.84 1.16
N ILE A 42 13.18 -10.08 0.68
CA ILE A 42 11.87 -10.64 0.34
C ILE A 42 10.99 -10.76 1.59
N TYR A 43 11.51 -11.32 2.69
CA TYR A 43 10.75 -11.46 3.93
C TYR A 43 10.36 -10.11 4.53
N PHE A 44 11.29 -9.15 4.51
CA PHE A 44 11.02 -7.79 4.97
C PHE A 44 9.95 -7.11 4.11
N SER A 45 10.03 -7.28 2.78
CA SER A 45 9.06 -6.73 1.84
C SER A 45 7.65 -7.31 2.00
N LEU A 46 7.55 -8.62 2.26
CA LEU A 46 6.28 -9.31 2.52
C LEU A 46 5.61 -8.78 3.79
N LEU A 47 6.38 -8.64 4.89
CA LEU A 47 5.86 -8.11 6.14
C LEU A 47 5.40 -6.66 5.99
N PHE A 48 6.19 -5.84 5.29
CA PHE A 48 5.81 -4.47 4.97
C PHE A 48 4.54 -4.41 4.13
N MET A 49 4.42 -5.25 3.10
CA MET A 49 3.26 -5.28 2.20
C MET A 49 1.97 -5.65 2.94
N VAL A 50 2.00 -6.67 3.80
CA VAL A 50 0.84 -7.05 4.61
C VAL A 50 0.43 -5.89 5.52
N SER A 51 1.41 -5.25 6.17
CA SER A 51 1.16 -4.10 7.05
C SER A 51 0.57 -2.92 6.27
N ALA A 52 1.15 -2.59 5.12
CA ALA A 52 0.69 -1.51 4.25
C ALA A 52 -0.72 -1.78 3.70
N PHE A 53 -1.07 -3.03 3.41
CA PHE A 53 -2.42 -3.41 2.99
C PHE A 53 -3.47 -3.10 4.07
N PHE A 54 -3.23 -3.48 5.32
CA PHE A 54 -4.15 -3.17 6.41
C PHE A 54 -4.28 -1.66 6.66
N VAL A 55 -3.16 -0.95 6.68
CA VAL A 55 -3.13 0.50 6.88
C VAL A 55 -3.89 1.21 5.75
N ASN A 56 -3.60 0.89 4.50
CA ASN A 56 -4.25 1.52 3.35
C ASN A 56 -5.74 1.19 3.27
N THR A 57 -6.13 -0.04 3.62
CA THR A 57 -7.54 -0.46 3.70
C THR A 57 -8.29 0.32 4.77
N PHE A 58 -7.70 0.50 5.94
CA PHE A 58 -8.29 1.30 7.02
C PHE A 58 -8.57 2.74 6.59
N PHE A 59 -7.61 3.41 5.95
CA PHE A 59 -7.81 4.77 5.42
C PHE A 59 -8.79 4.81 4.24
N ALA A 60 -8.83 3.77 3.40
CA ALA A 60 -9.77 3.69 2.29
C ALA A 60 -11.23 3.60 2.79
N ILE A 61 -11.50 2.81 3.83
CA ILE A 61 -12.83 2.71 4.45
C ILE A 61 -13.26 4.06 5.01
N GLN A 62 -12.37 4.78 5.70
CA GLN A 62 -12.69 6.13 6.22
C GLN A 62 -13.06 7.11 5.09
N LEU A 63 -12.27 7.12 4.01
CA LEU A 63 -12.54 7.97 2.85
C LEU A 63 -13.85 7.60 2.14
N LEU A 64 -14.19 6.31 2.07
CA LEU A 64 -15.47 5.83 1.54
C LEU A 64 -16.68 6.32 2.36
N ILE A 65 -16.58 6.30 3.70
CA ILE A 65 -17.61 6.86 4.57
C ILE A 65 -17.76 8.37 4.32
N SER A 66 -16.63 9.10 4.26
CA SER A 66 -16.62 10.54 3.99
C SER A 66 -17.13 10.91 2.59
N TYR A 67 -16.94 10.03 1.60
CA TYR A 67 -17.49 10.19 0.25
C TYR A 67 -19.02 10.19 0.21
N SER A 68 -19.65 9.37 1.05
CA SER A 68 -21.11 9.28 1.17
C SER A 68 -21.70 10.53 1.83
N ASN A 69 -21.01 11.07 2.84
CA ASN A 69 -21.51 12.18 3.67
C ASN A 69 -21.25 13.58 3.06
N ASN A 70 -20.18 13.76 2.28
CA ASN A 70 -19.76 15.09 1.78
C ASN A 70 -19.71 15.14 0.25
N LYS A 71 -20.79 15.65 -0.38
CA LYS A 71 -20.90 15.74 -1.85
C LYS A 71 -19.90 16.71 -2.48
N ASP A 72 -19.55 17.80 -1.80
CA ASP A 72 -18.66 18.84 -2.34
C ASP A 72 -17.18 18.40 -2.44
N TYR A 73 -16.76 17.40 -1.65
CA TYR A 73 -15.38 16.92 -1.61
C TYR A 73 -15.16 15.59 -2.35
N ARG A 74 -16.10 15.17 -3.19
CA ARG A 74 -16.02 13.87 -3.90
C ARG A 74 -14.79 13.74 -4.80
N LYS A 75 -14.43 14.79 -5.56
CA LYS A 75 -13.24 14.79 -6.44
C LYS A 75 -11.93 14.55 -5.67
N PRO A 76 -11.60 15.32 -4.61
CA PRO A 76 -10.38 15.08 -3.85
C PRO A 76 -10.38 13.72 -3.13
N ILE A 77 -11.53 13.24 -2.65
CA ILE A 77 -11.66 11.91 -2.05
C ILE A 77 -11.36 10.81 -3.08
N LEU A 78 -11.90 10.91 -4.29
CA LEU A 78 -11.63 9.98 -5.40
C LEU A 78 -10.14 9.93 -5.73
N THR A 79 -9.44 11.07 -5.77
CA THR A 79 -7.99 11.07 -6.00
C THR A 79 -7.22 10.37 -4.88
N ALA A 80 -7.62 10.56 -3.61
CA ALA A 80 -6.98 9.90 -2.48
C ALA A 80 -7.23 8.38 -2.49
N LEU A 81 -8.45 7.95 -2.80
CA LEU A 81 -8.79 6.54 -3.00
C LEU A 81 -7.97 5.93 -4.15
N PHE A 82 -7.85 6.63 -5.28
CA PHE A 82 -7.05 6.17 -6.41
C PHE A 82 -5.57 5.96 -6.01
N LEU A 83 -4.98 6.90 -5.28
CA LEU A 83 -3.62 6.78 -4.74
C LEU A 83 -3.47 5.59 -3.78
N LEU A 84 -4.48 5.32 -2.94
CA LEU A 84 -4.49 4.13 -2.06
C LEU A 84 -4.61 2.84 -2.86
N PHE A 85 -5.47 2.80 -3.88
CA PHE A 85 -5.64 1.63 -4.74
C PHE A 85 -4.40 1.35 -5.61
N LEU A 86 -3.61 2.37 -5.95
CA LEU A 86 -2.34 2.22 -6.66
C LEU A 86 -1.33 1.35 -5.89
N ASN A 87 -1.52 1.17 -4.58
CA ASN A 87 -0.71 0.26 -3.78
C ASN A 87 -1.01 -1.23 -4.07
N ILE A 88 -2.22 -1.58 -4.56
CA ILE A 88 -2.62 -2.96 -4.86
C ILE A 88 -1.83 -3.57 -6.04
N PRO A 89 -1.69 -2.90 -7.21
CA PRO A 89 -0.85 -3.39 -8.30
C PRO A 89 0.60 -3.66 -7.90
N ILE A 90 1.16 -2.82 -7.03
CA ILE A 90 2.53 -2.96 -6.55
C ILE A 90 2.65 -4.20 -5.67
N GLY A 91 1.67 -4.41 -4.79
CA GLY A 91 1.58 -5.64 -4.01
C GLY A 91 1.51 -6.89 -4.90
N TYR A 92 0.75 -6.84 -6.00
CA TYR A 92 0.69 -7.95 -6.95
C TYR A 92 2.06 -8.24 -7.60
N LEU A 93 2.78 -7.20 -8.05
CA LEU A 93 4.14 -7.35 -8.58
C LEU A 93 5.10 -7.99 -7.58
N TYR A 94 4.95 -7.65 -6.30
CA TYR A 94 5.73 -8.27 -5.22
C TYR A 94 5.44 -9.77 -5.06
N ILE A 95 4.16 -10.15 -5.08
CA ILE A 95 3.76 -11.55 -4.96
C ILE A 95 4.31 -12.37 -6.15
N ASP A 96 4.21 -11.83 -7.37
CA ASP A 96 4.74 -12.47 -8.57
C ASP A 96 6.27 -12.69 -8.49
N LEU A 97 7.01 -11.67 -8.05
CA LEU A 97 8.46 -11.79 -7.80
C LEU A 97 8.75 -12.83 -6.71
N GLY A 98 8.01 -12.80 -5.60
CA GLY A 98 8.13 -13.76 -4.52
C GLY A 98 7.95 -15.21 -4.99
N PHE A 99 6.91 -15.47 -5.79
CA PHE A 99 6.66 -16.80 -6.36
C PHE A 99 7.74 -17.25 -7.33
N LYS A 100 8.24 -16.35 -8.20
CA LYS A 100 9.35 -16.66 -9.12
C LYS A 100 10.59 -17.10 -8.35
N ILE A 101 10.93 -16.40 -7.27
CA ILE A 101 12.10 -16.72 -6.45
C ILE A 101 11.88 -18.04 -5.70
N TYR A 102 10.70 -18.24 -5.12
CA TYR A 102 10.36 -19.49 -4.44
C TYR A 102 10.46 -20.70 -5.36
N ASN A 103 9.94 -20.58 -6.58
CA ASN A 103 10.04 -21.62 -7.60
C ASN A 103 11.50 -21.88 -8.02
N LEU A 104 12.31 -20.82 -8.19
CA LEU A 104 13.72 -20.96 -8.56
C LEU A 104 14.54 -21.67 -7.47
N ILE A 105 14.31 -21.30 -6.20
CA ILE A 105 14.96 -21.96 -5.06
C ILE A 105 14.52 -23.42 -4.96
N SER A 106 13.22 -23.69 -5.09
CA SER A 106 12.68 -25.05 -4.99
C SER A 106 13.20 -25.97 -6.10
N PHE A 107 13.34 -25.45 -7.33
CA PHE A 107 13.94 -26.21 -8.43
C PHE A 107 15.44 -26.44 -8.28
N SER A 108 16.16 -25.56 -7.59
CA SER A 108 17.60 -25.69 -7.39
C SER A 108 17.98 -26.66 -6.26
N ILE A 109 17.01 -27.07 -5.44
CA ILE A 109 17.19 -27.99 -4.31
C ILE A 109 16.82 -29.44 -4.69
N VAL A 110 16.17 -29.64 -5.84
CA VAL A 110 15.88 -30.97 -6.43
C VAL A 110 16.94 -31.32 -7.47
#